data_AF-A0A6B2G7B0-F1
#
_entry.id   AF-A0A6B2G7B0-F1
#
_cell.length_a   1.000
_cell.length_b   1.000
_cell.length_c   1.000
_cell.angle_alpha   90.00
_cell.angle_beta   90.00
_cell.angle_gamma   90.00
#
_symmetry.space_group_name_H-M   'P 1'
#
loop_
_entity.id
_entity.type
_entity.pdbx_description
1 polymer ?
#
loop_
_entity_poly.entity_id
_entity_poly.type
_entity_poly.pdbx_seq_one_letter_code
_entity_poly.pdbx_strand_id
1 'polypeptide(L)'
;SYQEDVTSAILAQEVMIYLSMFIKTEPHLFGQMIRLRLGLIVEVAACEFAREAGIPPGQVSDIFLNLSPFVMKNLIYHIICGKEFTLSKRGEEYIIVANHSRLSRIKFASSESETPQLMSETISSLDEDGAFESDKHGLWYRRRCLDGSLNRVPDTFFSNVWMILNCCKGISLAGYTLNDVITQEMTSNEMKFALLVESALNSLLDPEYRQIMIETMMVLGQLLSIHSNTSLKGSIIQLDMIIDKANELFLANQMEVNGDATSCCAGKTRDNRKCPGSFKICQFFFDSAPSGEYGTMNFLSRSLLSFLYASSSNDDNPCRIT
;
A
#
# COMPACT_ATOMS: atom_id res chain seq x y z
N SER A 1 -10.17 7.31 -30.64
CA SER A 1 -11.24 7.55 -31.65
C SER A 1 -12.43 8.15 -30.92
N TYR A 2 -13.12 9.18 -31.43
CA TYR A 2 -14.18 9.93 -30.72
C TYR A 2 -15.21 9.05 -29.95
N GLN A 3 -15.48 7.84 -30.44
CA GLN A 3 -16.36 6.87 -29.81
C GLN A 3 -15.78 6.22 -28.54
N GLU A 4 -14.46 6.01 -28.47
CA GLU A 4 -13.74 5.58 -27.26
C GLU A 4 -13.77 6.68 -26.19
N ASP A 5 -13.68 7.95 -26.59
CA ASP A 5 -13.75 9.08 -25.65
C ASP A 5 -15.15 9.21 -25.03
N VAL A 6 -16.21 8.98 -25.81
CA VAL A 6 -17.60 9.00 -25.30
C VAL A 6 -17.87 7.82 -24.37
N THR A 7 -17.45 6.61 -24.74
CA THR A 7 -17.63 5.41 -23.90
C THR A 7 -16.84 5.51 -22.60
N SER A 8 -15.60 6.01 -22.65
CA SER A 8 -14.81 6.32 -21.46
C SER A 8 -15.47 7.37 -20.57
N ALA A 9 -16.11 8.39 -21.15
CA ALA A 9 -16.82 9.41 -20.38
C ALA A 9 -18.08 8.87 -19.69
N ILE A 10 -18.83 7.98 -20.35
CA ILE A 10 -19.99 7.29 -19.77
C ILE A 10 -19.56 6.41 -18.60
N LEU A 11 -18.51 5.60 -18.78
CA LEU A 11 -17.94 4.79 -17.71
C LEU A 11 -17.49 5.65 -16.52
N ALA A 12 -16.82 6.77 -16.78
CA ALA A 12 -16.41 7.70 -15.73
C ALA A 12 -17.62 8.24 -14.94
N GLN A 13 -18.70 8.61 -15.62
CA GLN A 13 -19.95 9.05 -14.97
C GLN A 13 -20.59 7.93 -14.14
N GLU A 14 -20.63 6.72 -14.68
CA GLU A 14 -21.17 5.56 -13.99
C GLU A 14 -20.40 5.26 -12.70
N VAL A 15 -19.07 5.22 -12.76
CA VAL A 15 -18.22 5.01 -11.59
C VAL A 15 -18.35 6.16 -10.59
N MET A 16 -18.46 7.42 -11.04
CA MET A 16 -18.75 8.54 -10.14
C MET A 16 -20.07 8.38 -9.39
N ILE A 17 -21.12 7.87 -10.05
CA ILE A 17 -22.40 7.60 -9.39
C ILE A 17 -22.20 6.55 -8.28
N TYR A 18 -21.50 5.45 -8.56
CA TYR A 18 -21.22 4.42 -7.55
C TYR A 18 -20.41 4.95 -6.38
N LEU A 19 -19.33 5.68 -6.65
CA LEU A 19 -18.53 6.31 -5.60
C LEU A 19 -19.38 7.26 -4.75
N SER A 20 -20.24 8.07 -5.38
CA SER A 20 -21.14 8.98 -4.66
C SER A 20 -22.14 8.23 -3.77
N MET A 21 -22.60 7.06 -4.22
CA MET A 21 -23.48 6.19 -3.44
C MET A 21 -22.74 5.65 -2.22
N PHE A 22 -21.55 5.07 -2.43
CA PHE A 22 -20.73 4.51 -1.35
C PHE A 22 -20.30 5.56 -0.32
N ILE A 23 -19.96 6.79 -0.73
CA ILE A 23 -19.60 7.87 0.20
C ILE A 23 -20.79 8.18 1.12
N LYS A 24 -22.02 8.13 0.60
CA LYS A 24 -23.24 8.42 1.37
C LYS A 24 -23.63 7.26 2.29
N THR A 25 -23.47 6.01 1.83
CA THR A 25 -23.93 4.83 2.58
C THR A 25 -22.87 4.28 3.52
N GLU A 26 -21.61 4.28 3.12
CA GLU A 26 -20.46 3.68 3.82
C GLU A 26 -19.22 4.60 3.76
N PRO A 27 -19.26 5.79 4.38
CA PRO A 27 -18.18 6.78 4.29
C PRO A 27 -16.83 6.27 4.79
N HIS A 28 -16.82 5.31 5.72
CA HIS A 28 -15.62 4.71 6.29
C HIS A 28 -14.73 4.03 5.25
N LEU A 29 -15.28 3.61 4.09
CA LEU A 29 -14.51 3.00 2.99
C LEU A 29 -13.48 3.95 2.37
N PHE A 30 -13.75 5.25 2.48
CA PHE A 30 -12.91 6.34 1.97
C PHE A 30 -12.06 6.98 3.06
N GLY A 31 -12.09 6.43 4.29
CA GLY A 31 -11.12 6.79 5.31
C GLY A 31 -9.70 6.61 4.77
N GLN A 32 -8.74 7.36 5.31
CA GLN A 32 -7.34 7.25 4.90
C GLN A 32 -7.05 7.70 3.45
N MET A 33 -7.99 8.36 2.78
CA MET A 33 -7.83 8.95 1.45
C MET A 33 -8.10 10.45 1.49
N ILE A 34 -7.23 11.27 0.91
CA ILE A 34 -7.47 12.72 0.79
C ILE A 34 -8.30 13.04 -0.46
N ARG A 35 -7.98 12.40 -1.59
CA ARG A 35 -8.61 12.66 -2.88
C ARG A 35 -8.97 11.35 -3.57
N LEU A 36 -10.09 11.37 -4.30
CA LEU A 36 -10.45 10.28 -5.20
C LEU A 36 -9.89 10.54 -6.58
N ARG A 37 -9.17 9.56 -7.12
CA ARG A 37 -8.60 9.62 -8.47
C ARG A 37 -9.33 8.62 -9.34
N LEU A 38 -10.39 9.10 -9.98
CA LEU A 38 -11.29 8.26 -10.77
C LEU A 38 -10.53 7.42 -11.81
N GLY A 39 -9.59 8.03 -12.55
CA GLY A 39 -8.79 7.32 -13.55
C GLY A 39 -8.01 6.15 -12.98
N LEU A 40 -7.33 6.33 -11.84
CA LEU A 40 -6.59 5.25 -11.17
C LEU A 40 -7.52 4.19 -10.59
N ILE A 41 -8.67 4.58 -10.05
CA ILE A 41 -9.67 3.61 -9.56
C ILE A 41 -10.15 2.71 -10.71
N VAL A 42 -10.45 3.30 -11.86
CA VAL A 42 -10.89 2.58 -13.07
C VAL A 42 -9.77 1.68 -13.59
N GLU A 43 -8.55 2.18 -13.68
CA GLU A 43 -7.38 1.42 -14.14
C GLU A 43 -7.11 0.21 -13.23
N VAL A 44 -7.09 0.42 -11.92
CA VAL A 44 -6.91 -0.65 -10.93
C VAL A 44 -8.05 -1.67 -11.01
N ALA A 45 -9.29 -1.21 -11.15
CA ALA A 45 -10.43 -2.10 -11.31
C ALA A 45 -10.33 -2.95 -12.57
N ALA A 46 -9.92 -2.36 -13.71
CA ALA A 46 -9.73 -3.08 -14.96
C ALA A 46 -8.59 -4.11 -14.85
N CYS A 47 -7.46 -3.73 -14.25
CA CYS A 47 -6.33 -4.63 -14.02
C CYS A 47 -6.72 -5.81 -13.10
N GLU A 48 -7.44 -5.55 -12.01
CA GLU A 48 -7.88 -6.59 -11.08
C GLU A 48 -8.93 -7.51 -11.69
N PHE A 49 -9.86 -6.96 -12.47
CA PHE A 49 -10.81 -7.76 -13.23
C PHE A 49 -10.09 -8.68 -14.23
N ALA A 50 -9.14 -8.14 -14.99
CA ALA A 50 -8.35 -8.90 -15.96
C ALA A 50 -7.59 -10.05 -15.30
N ARG A 51 -6.97 -9.78 -14.15
CA ARG A 51 -6.20 -10.76 -13.37
C ARG A 51 -7.09 -11.93 -12.94
N GLU A 52 -8.24 -11.64 -12.33
CA GLU A 52 -9.16 -12.68 -11.85
C GLU A 52 -9.87 -13.41 -13.00
N ALA A 53 -10.13 -12.73 -14.12
CA ALA A 53 -10.76 -13.35 -15.29
C ALA A 53 -9.77 -14.13 -16.17
N GLY A 54 -8.47 -14.05 -15.90
CA GLY A 54 -7.42 -14.64 -16.74
C GLY A 54 -7.34 -14.03 -18.15
N ILE A 55 -7.78 -12.77 -18.31
CA ILE A 55 -7.85 -12.08 -19.61
C ILE A 55 -6.53 -11.34 -19.84
N PRO A 56 -5.88 -11.51 -21.01
CA PRO A 56 -4.67 -10.77 -21.34
C PRO A 56 -4.98 -9.26 -21.50
N PRO A 57 -4.06 -8.35 -21.11
CA PRO A 57 -4.32 -6.91 -21.02
C PRO A 57 -4.94 -6.26 -22.28
N GLY A 58 -4.60 -6.75 -23.47
CA GLY A 58 -5.09 -6.22 -24.74
C GLY A 58 -6.57 -6.47 -25.06
N GLN A 59 -7.25 -7.35 -24.32
CA GLN A 59 -8.69 -7.65 -24.52
C GLN A 59 -9.57 -7.11 -23.38
N VAL A 60 -8.96 -6.54 -22.35
CA VAL A 60 -9.66 -6.15 -21.11
C VAL A 60 -10.57 -4.95 -21.34
N SER A 61 -10.12 -3.95 -22.11
CA SER A 61 -10.85 -2.69 -22.28
C SER A 61 -12.27 -2.91 -22.79
N ASP A 62 -12.44 -3.72 -23.84
CA ASP A 62 -13.75 -3.96 -24.45
C ASP A 62 -14.67 -4.73 -23.51
N ILE A 63 -14.16 -5.75 -22.81
CA ILE A 63 -14.96 -6.54 -21.87
C ILE A 63 -15.33 -5.69 -20.65
N PHE A 64 -14.39 -4.89 -20.15
CA PHE A 64 -14.57 -4.02 -18.98
C PHE A 64 -15.61 -2.92 -19.26
N LEU A 65 -15.57 -2.30 -20.44
CA LEU A 65 -16.54 -1.31 -20.89
C LEU A 65 -17.96 -1.89 -21.07
N ASN A 66 -18.06 -3.20 -21.28
CA ASN A 66 -19.34 -3.90 -21.48
C ASN A 66 -19.80 -4.68 -20.23
N LEU A 67 -19.17 -4.49 -19.06
CA LEU A 67 -19.65 -5.08 -17.82
C LEU A 67 -21.04 -4.55 -17.45
N SER A 68 -21.85 -5.41 -16.84
CA SER A 68 -23.15 -4.97 -16.34
C SER A 68 -22.96 -3.97 -15.18
N PRO A 69 -23.90 -3.01 -15.02
CA PRO A 69 -23.87 -2.05 -13.91
C PRO A 69 -23.68 -2.68 -12.53
N PHE A 70 -24.31 -3.85 -12.32
CA PHE A 70 -24.20 -4.58 -11.06
C PHE A 70 -22.77 -5.11 -10.82
N VAL A 71 -22.15 -5.68 -11.85
CA VAL A 71 -20.78 -6.20 -11.78
C VAL A 71 -19.79 -5.06 -11.59
N MET A 72 -19.91 -3.99 -12.36
CA MET A 72 -19.07 -2.80 -12.23
C MET A 72 -19.16 -2.21 -10.82
N LYS A 73 -20.38 -2.01 -10.30
CA LYS A 73 -20.61 -1.51 -8.94
C LYS A 73 -19.91 -2.37 -7.88
N ASN A 74 -20.09 -3.68 -7.94
CA ASN A 74 -19.48 -4.60 -6.97
C ASN A 74 -17.96 -4.64 -7.12
N LEU A 75 -17.43 -4.59 -8.34
CA LEU A 75 -15.99 -4.53 -8.57
C LEU A 75 -15.40 -3.30 -7.90
N ILE A 76 -15.95 -2.11 -8.18
CA ILE A 76 -15.51 -0.85 -7.57
C ILE A 76 -15.61 -0.94 -6.04
N TYR A 77 -16.68 -1.51 -5.49
CA TYR A 77 -16.81 -1.73 -4.05
C TYR A 77 -15.65 -2.57 -3.49
N HIS A 78 -15.32 -3.71 -4.12
CA HIS A 78 -14.22 -4.57 -3.68
C HIS A 78 -12.85 -3.89 -3.80
N ILE A 79 -12.61 -3.10 -4.85
CA ILE A 79 -11.39 -2.31 -5.02
C ILE A 79 -11.24 -1.27 -3.91
N ILE A 80 -12.29 -0.51 -3.62
CA ILE A 80 -12.25 0.52 -2.57
C ILE A 80 -12.10 -0.13 -1.19
N CYS A 81 -12.82 -1.20 -0.89
CA CYS A 81 -12.66 -1.92 0.39
C CYS A 81 -11.30 -2.63 0.50
N GLY A 82 -10.66 -2.91 -0.63
CA GLY A 82 -9.53 -3.84 -0.76
C GLY A 82 -9.84 -5.23 -0.24
N LYS A 83 -11.09 -5.69 -0.41
CA LYS A 83 -11.53 -7.06 -0.13
C LYS A 83 -11.17 -7.95 -1.31
N GLU A 84 -10.85 -9.21 -1.04
CA GLU A 84 -10.67 -10.21 -2.09
C GLU A 84 -12.01 -10.59 -2.72
N PHE A 85 -11.94 -10.97 -3.98
CA PHE A 85 -13.06 -11.50 -4.74
C PHE A 85 -12.53 -12.46 -5.79
N THR A 86 -13.41 -13.35 -6.25
CA THR A 86 -13.18 -14.20 -7.42
C THR A 86 -14.24 -13.91 -8.46
N LEU A 87 -13.95 -14.26 -9.71
CA LEU A 87 -14.90 -14.12 -10.82
C LEU A 87 -15.43 -15.48 -11.23
N SER A 88 -16.75 -15.59 -11.33
CA SER A 88 -17.44 -16.73 -11.94
C SER A 88 -18.07 -16.29 -13.26
N LYS A 89 -17.81 -17.03 -14.34
CA LYS A 89 -18.41 -16.77 -15.66
C LYS A 89 -19.61 -17.71 -15.86
N ARG A 90 -20.80 -17.15 -16.04
CA ARG A 90 -22.03 -17.88 -16.34
C ARG A 90 -22.56 -17.46 -17.70
N GLY A 91 -22.30 -18.26 -18.73
CA GLY A 91 -22.56 -17.87 -20.11
C GLY A 91 -21.63 -16.72 -20.52
N GLU A 92 -22.19 -15.61 -21.00
CA GLU A 92 -21.42 -14.39 -21.33
C GLU A 92 -21.32 -13.39 -20.17
N GLU A 93 -21.97 -13.66 -19.02
CA GLU A 93 -21.98 -12.76 -17.88
C GLU A 93 -20.92 -13.14 -16.83
N TYR A 94 -20.30 -12.12 -16.24
CA TYR A 94 -19.42 -12.26 -15.08
C TYR A 94 -20.19 -12.02 -13.80
N ILE A 95 -19.86 -12.76 -12.74
CA ILE A 95 -20.39 -12.59 -11.40
C ILE A 95 -19.22 -12.48 -10.43
N ILE A 96 -19.26 -11.48 -9.56
CA ILE A 96 -18.26 -11.29 -8.50
C ILE A 96 -18.70 -12.08 -7.28
N VAL A 97 -17.82 -12.97 -6.81
CA VAL A 97 -18.01 -13.77 -5.61
C VAL A 97 -17.05 -13.25 -4.54
N ALA A 98 -17.60 -12.73 -3.45
CA ALA A 98 -16.81 -12.20 -2.36
C ALA A 98 -16.11 -13.34 -1.60
N ASN A 99 -14.79 -13.22 -1.42
CA ASN A 99 -14.06 -14.11 -0.53
C ASN A 99 -14.11 -13.51 0.88
N HIS A 100 -14.68 -14.25 1.84
CA HIS A 100 -14.57 -13.89 3.26
C HIS A 100 -13.21 -14.36 3.81
N SER A 101 -12.10 -13.85 3.27
CA SER A 101 -10.79 -14.12 3.86
C SER A 101 -10.67 -13.40 5.22
N ARG A 102 -10.18 -14.12 6.23
CA ARG A 102 -10.13 -13.68 7.65
C ARG A 102 -9.23 -12.45 7.90
N LEU A 103 -8.49 -11.95 6.90
CA LEU A 103 -7.71 -10.72 6.98
C LEU A 103 -8.58 -9.45 7.12
N SER A 104 -9.87 -9.53 6.80
CA SER A 104 -10.83 -8.44 7.00
C SER A 104 -11.06 -8.03 8.47
N ARG A 105 -10.33 -8.65 9.43
CA ARG A 105 -10.44 -8.41 10.87
C ARG A 105 -9.25 -7.70 11.53
N ILE A 106 -8.24 -7.28 10.78
CA ILE A 106 -7.19 -6.42 11.34
C ILE A 106 -7.74 -4.99 11.50
N LYS A 107 -8.67 -4.82 12.44
CA LYS A 107 -8.98 -3.53 13.04
C LYS A 107 -7.81 -3.21 13.95
N PHE A 108 -7.06 -2.14 13.64
CA PHE A 108 -6.27 -1.49 14.68
C PHE A 108 -7.23 -1.10 15.79
N ALA A 109 -6.90 -1.49 17.02
CA ALA A 109 -7.77 -1.35 18.17
C ALA A 109 -8.09 0.12 18.44
N SER A 110 -9.30 0.54 18.07
CA SER A 110 -9.95 1.72 18.61
C SER A 110 -11.43 1.41 18.82
N SER A 111 -11.75 1.17 20.09
CA SER A 111 -13.00 1.45 20.80
C SER A 111 -14.34 1.23 20.09
N GLU A 112 -15.12 0.35 20.72
CA GLU A 112 -16.52 -0.03 20.50
C GLU A 112 -17.46 1.09 20.01
N SER A 113 -18.29 0.77 19.03
CA SER A 113 -19.66 1.25 18.93
C SER A 113 -20.46 0.35 17.97
N GLU A 114 -21.56 -0.19 18.49
CA GLU A 114 -22.55 -1.02 17.81
C GLU A 114 -23.34 -0.19 16.79
N THR A 115 -23.54 -0.70 15.57
CA THR A 115 -24.63 -0.28 14.65
C THR A 115 -24.91 -1.36 13.59
N PRO A 116 -26.11 -1.39 12.99
CA PRO A 116 -26.87 -2.62 12.72
C PRO A 116 -26.64 -3.25 11.34
N GLN A 117 -26.85 -4.56 11.30
CA GLN A 117 -26.93 -5.39 10.09
C GLN A 117 -28.14 -5.02 9.25
N LEU A 118 -27.94 -4.67 7.96
CA LEU A 118 -28.92 -4.98 6.91
C LEU A 118 -28.33 -4.86 5.49
N MET A 119 -28.74 -5.83 4.67
CA MET A 119 -28.53 -6.02 3.23
C MET A 119 -27.20 -6.67 2.80
N SER A 120 -27.05 -7.94 3.16
CA SER A 120 -26.27 -8.92 2.39
C SER A 120 -27.20 -10.09 2.04
N GLU A 121 -28.07 -9.89 1.06
CA GLU A 121 -28.71 -11.01 0.38
C GLU A 121 -27.90 -11.30 -0.88
N THR A 122 -27.19 -12.43 -0.89
CA THR A 122 -27.25 -13.46 -1.95
C THR A 122 -26.35 -14.66 -1.55
N ILE A 123 -27.02 -15.79 -1.30
CA ILE A 123 -26.59 -17.21 -1.26
C ILE A 123 -25.56 -17.61 -0.19
N SER A 124 -26.10 -17.90 1.00
CA SER A 124 -25.55 -18.92 1.91
C SER A 124 -26.12 -20.29 1.54
N SER A 125 -25.27 -21.21 1.07
CA SER A 125 -25.32 -22.67 1.28
C SER A 125 -24.61 -23.36 0.13
N LEU A 126 -23.49 -24.02 0.46
CA LEU A 126 -23.16 -25.39 0.09
C LEU A 126 -21.80 -25.72 0.76
N ASP A 127 -21.93 -26.51 1.82
CA ASP A 127 -21.02 -27.51 2.37
C ASP A 127 -19.58 -27.15 2.77
N GLU A 128 -19.35 -27.27 4.08
CA GLU A 128 -18.08 -27.64 4.70
C GLU A 128 -17.60 -28.99 4.16
N ASP A 129 -16.59 -29.00 3.29
CA ASP A 129 -15.51 -29.98 3.36
C ASP A 129 -14.35 -29.58 2.44
N GLY A 130 -13.13 -29.51 2.99
CA GLY A 130 -11.89 -29.72 2.22
C GLY A 130 -11.43 -28.69 1.19
N ALA A 131 -11.83 -27.41 1.26
CA ALA A 131 -11.24 -26.38 0.38
C ALA A 131 -9.82 -26.01 0.85
N PHE A 132 -8.85 -26.60 0.17
CA PHE A 132 -7.41 -26.32 0.15
C PHE A 132 -6.97 -25.01 0.80
N GLU A 133 -5.93 -25.07 1.65
CA GLU A 133 -5.02 -23.94 1.93
C GLU A 133 -4.27 -23.53 0.65
N SER A 134 -4.98 -23.18 -0.42
CA SER A 134 -4.37 -22.71 -1.66
C SER A 134 -4.11 -21.21 -1.58
N ASP A 135 -2.82 -20.88 -1.65
CA ASP A 135 -2.25 -19.58 -2.01
C ASP A 135 -2.55 -18.38 -1.10
N LYS A 136 -1.85 -18.34 0.04
CA LYS A 136 -1.60 -17.09 0.80
C LYS A 136 -0.57 -16.17 0.12
N HIS A 137 0.01 -16.59 -1.01
CA HIS A 137 0.98 -15.82 -1.78
C HIS A 137 0.29 -14.72 -2.60
N GLY A 138 0.86 -13.52 -2.58
CA GLY A 138 0.41 -12.36 -3.35
C GLY A 138 -0.60 -11.47 -2.62
N LEU A 139 -1.08 -11.85 -1.43
CA LEU A 139 -2.14 -11.12 -0.72
C LEU A 139 -1.68 -9.74 -0.27
N TRP A 140 -0.51 -9.66 0.36
CA TRP A 140 0.01 -8.37 0.84
C TRP A 140 0.56 -7.54 -0.31
N TYR A 141 1.16 -8.19 -1.31
CA TYR A 141 1.56 -7.51 -2.54
C TYR A 141 0.36 -6.81 -3.19
N ARG A 142 -0.72 -7.57 -3.41
CA ARG A 142 -1.98 -7.03 -3.96
C ARG A 142 -2.53 -5.89 -3.10
N ARG A 143 -2.58 -6.06 -1.77
CA ARG A 143 -3.08 -5.02 -0.86
C ARG A 143 -2.26 -3.73 -0.98
N ARG A 144 -0.93 -3.83 -1.03
CA ARG A 144 -0.03 -2.69 -1.23
C ARG A 144 -0.23 -2.03 -2.59
N CYS A 145 -0.42 -2.82 -3.66
CA CYS A 145 -0.72 -2.26 -4.98
C CYS A 145 -2.04 -1.48 -5.01
N LEU A 146 -3.09 -2.00 -4.34
CA LEU A 146 -4.38 -1.32 -4.23
C LEU A 146 -4.25 -0.02 -3.43
N ASP A 147 -3.76 -0.09 -2.20
CA ASP A 147 -3.64 1.07 -1.30
C ASP A 147 -2.66 2.10 -1.88
N GLY A 148 -1.57 1.65 -2.49
CA GLY A 148 -0.61 2.47 -3.22
C GLY A 148 -1.30 3.25 -4.33
N SER A 149 -1.97 2.56 -5.25
CA SER A 149 -2.66 3.18 -6.39
C SER A 149 -3.76 4.16 -5.96
N LEU A 150 -4.44 3.87 -4.85
CA LEU A 150 -5.47 4.72 -4.26
C LEU A 150 -4.91 5.88 -3.40
N ASN A 151 -3.60 5.96 -3.20
CA ASN A 151 -2.96 6.87 -2.24
C ASN A 151 -3.58 6.80 -0.83
N ARG A 152 -3.91 5.59 -0.40
CA ARG A 152 -4.41 5.35 0.95
C ARG A 152 -3.24 5.36 1.94
N VAL A 153 -3.37 6.14 3.01
CA VAL A 153 -2.33 6.30 4.04
C VAL A 153 -2.94 6.23 5.45
N PRO A 154 -2.24 5.69 6.47
CA PRO A 154 -2.77 5.65 7.83
C PRO A 154 -3.24 7.02 8.35
N ASP A 155 -4.23 7.07 9.24
CA ASP A 155 -4.87 8.32 9.68
C ASP A 155 -3.89 9.33 10.32
N THR A 156 -2.83 8.84 10.95
CA THR A 156 -1.80 9.65 11.59
C THR A 156 -0.61 9.98 10.68
N PHE A 157 -0.64 9.55 9.41
CA PHE A 157 0.50 9.64 8.50
C PHE A 157 1.02 11.07 8.33
N PHE A 158 0.16 12.04 8.02
CA PHE A 158 0.60 13.41 7.79
C PHE A 158 1.20 14.05 9.05
N SER A 159 0.56 13.85 10.20
CA SER A 159 1.11 14.29 11.49
C SER A 159 2.46 13.66 11.79
N ASN A 160 2.61 12.37 11.46
CA ASN A 160 3.86 11.64 11.60
C ASN A 160 4.96 12.18 10.67
N VAL A 161 4.66 12.45 9.40
CA VAL A 161 5.60 13.09 8.46
C VAL A 161 6.02 14.48 8.95
N TRP A 162 5.06 15.28 9.41
CA TRP A 162 5.33 16.60 9.96
C TRP A 162 6.28 16.53 11.16
N MET A 163 6.06 15.58 12.08
CA MET A 163 6.95 15.34 13.21
C MET A 163 8.36 14.95 12.76
N ILE A 164 8.51 14.03 11.80
CA ILE A 164 9.83 13.62 11.28
C ILE A 164 10.58 14.83 10.69
N LEU A 165 9.89 15.68 9.92
CA LEU A 165 10.49 16.87 9.31
C LEU A 165 10.94 17.91 10.35
N ASN A 166 10.34 17.94 11.54
CA ASN A 166 10.84 18.78 12.64
C ASN A 166 12.13 18.26 13.29
N CYS A 167 12.51 17.01 12.99
CA CYS A 167 13.70 16.37 13.55
C CYS A 167 14.89 16.35 12.57
N CYS A 168 14.69 16.65 11.28
CA CYS A 168 15.72 16.57 10.24
C CYS A 168 15.66 17.77 9.29
N LYS A 169 16.62 17.90 8.36
CA LYS A 169 16.59 18.92 7.29
C LYS A 169 15.64 18.54 6.14
N GLY A 170 15.29 17.27 6.05
CA GLY A 170 14.37 16.79 5.05
C GLY A 170 14.41 15.29 4.89
N ILE A 171 13.45 14.79 4.13
CA ILE A 171 13.27 13.39 3.79
C ILE A 171 13.38 13.26 2.28
N SER A 172 14.27 12.39 1.81
CA SER A 172 14.40 12.07 0.39
C SER A 172 13.69 10.76 0.05
N LEU A 173 12.94 10.79 -1.04
CA LEU A 173 12.18 9.68 -1.60
C LEU A 173 12.30 9.68 -3.13
N ALA A 174 12.94 8.65 -3.70
CA ALA A 174 13.14 8.47 -5.13
C ALA A 174 13.64 9.73 -5.87
N GLY A 175 14.61 10.43 -5.28
CA GLY A 175 15.21 11.65 -5.84
C GLY A 175 14.43 12.95 -5.60
N TYR A 176 13.20 12.88 -5.08
CA TYR A 176 12.49 14.04 -4.53
C TYR A 176 12.90 14.28 -3.07
N THR A 177 12.93 15.53 -2.61
CA THR A 177 13.24 15.86 -1.21
C THR A 177 12.17 16.77 -0.62
N LEU A 178 11.50 16.26 0.42
CA LEU A 178 10.64 17.05 1.31
C LEU A 178 11.54 17.78 2.31
N ASN A 179 11.64 19.11 2.20
CA ASN A 179 12.49 19.92 3.06
C ASN A 179 11.76 20.37 4.34
N ASP A 180 12.49 20.58 5.42
CA ASP A 180 11.97 21.02 6.72
C ASP A 180 11.32 22.41 6.71
N VAL A 181 11.69 23.30 5.77
CA VAL A 181 11.09 24.63 5.63
C VAL A 181 9.56 24.58 5.57
N ILE A 182 8.96 23.52 5.02
CA ILE A 182 7.50 23.39 4.94
C ILE A 182 6.82 23.32 6.31
N THR A 183 7.51 22.86 7.36
CA THR A 183 6.93 22.80 8.72
C THR A 183 6.97 24.15 9.44
N GLN A 184 7.78 25.09 8.95
CA GLN A 184 7.80 26.48 9.44
C GLN A 184 6.66 27.31 8.84
N GLU A 185 6.21 26.95 7.64
CA GLU A 185 5.15 27.66 6.92
C GLU A 185 3.75 27.06 7.12
N MET A 186 3.67 25.79 7.53
CA MET A 186 2.41 25.03 7.59
C MET A 186 2.34 24.13 8.82
N THR A 187 1.13 23.89 9.31
CA THR A 187 0.86 22.93 10.38
C THR A 187 0.50 21.54 9.87
N SER A 188 0.63 20.52 10.72
CA SER A 188 0.29 19.13 10.38
C SER A 188 -1.17 18.90 9.97
N ASN A 189 -2.08 19.78 10.42
CA ASN A 189 -3.52 19.67 10.19
C ASN A 189 -3.98 20.46 8.96
N GLU A 190 -3.08 21.19 8.29
CA GLU A 190 -3.40 21.95 7.10
C GLU A 190 -3.47 21.06 5.85
N MET A 191 -4.55 21.21 5.09
CA MET A 191 -4.73 20.52 3.81
C MET A 191 -3.58 20.80 2.83
N LYS A 192 -3.00 22.00 2.85
CA LYS A 192 -1.88 22.39 1.99
C LYS A 192 -0.65 21.51 2.24
N PHE A 193 -0.32 21.25 3.51
CA PHE A 193 0.77 20.35 3.88
C PHE A 193 0.49 18.93 3.39
N ALA A 194 -0.71 18.42 3.64
CA ALA A 194 -1.11 17.08 3.23
C ALA A 194 -1.03 16.88 1.71
N LEU A 195 -1.49 17.86 0.92
CA LEU A 195 -1.39 17.85 -0.54
C LEU A 195 0.05 17.90 -1.06
N LEU A 196 0.96 18.58 -0.37
CA LEU A 196 2.38 18.63 -0.72
C LEU A 196 3.05 17.28 -0.48
N VAL A 197 2.80 16.66 0.68
CA VAL A 197 3.29 15.31 0.99
C VAL A 197 2.70 14.28 0.01
N GLU A 198 1.41 14.37 -0.31
CA GLU A 198 0.79 13.51 -1.32
C GLU A 198 1.42 13.72 -2.70
N SER A 199 1.76 14.97 -3.06
CA SER A 199 2.46 15.27 -4.31
C SER A 199 3.83 14.59 -4.37
N ALA A 200 4.55 14.55 -3.25
CA ALA A 200 5.81 13.81 -3.15
C ALA A 200 5.58 12.29 -3.32
N LEU A 201 4.57 11.71 -2.66
CA LEU A 201 4.25 10.29 -2.83
C LEU A 201 3.88 9.93 -4.28
N ASN A 202 3.34 10.86 -5.07
CA ASN A 202 3.03 10.63 -6.47
C ASN A 202 4.26 10.55 -7.38
N SER A 203 5.44 10.99 -6.94
CA SER A 203 6.67 10.76 -7.69
C SER A 203 7.11 9.30 -7.64
N LEU A 204 6.58 8.51 -6.70
CA LEU A 204 6.79 7.07 -6.59
C LEU A 204 5.82 6.38 -7.55
N LEU A 205 6.31 5.89 -8.69
CA LEU A 205 5.46 5.32 -9.74
C LEU A 205 4.86 3.97 -9.34
N ASP A 206 5.66 3.12 -8.70
CA ASP A 206 5.24 1.78 -8.30
C ASP A 206 4.40 1.83 -7.01
N PRO A 207 3.14 1.35 -7.01
CA PRO A 207 2.22 1.49 -5.90
C PRO A 207 2.66 0.69 -4.66
N GLU A 208 3.24 -0.50 -4.84
CA GLU A 208 3.77 -1.31 -3.76
C GLU A 208 4.96 -0.63 -3.06
N TYR A 209 5.83 0.03 -3.83
CA TYR A 209 6.96 0.79 -3.28
C TYR A 209 6.48 2.03 -2.54
N ARG A 210 5.45 2.71 -3.07
CA ARG A 210 4.77 3.81 -2.39
C ARG A 210 4.27 3.39 -1.00
N GLN A 211 3.68 2.20 -0.87
CA GLN A 211 3.24 1.70 0.43
C GLN A 211 4.39 1.33 1.37
N ILE A 212 5.48 0.72 0.88
CA ILE A 212 6.68 0.48 1.70
C ILE A 212 7.32 1.80 2.17
N MET A 213 7.31 2.85 1.35
CA MET A 213 7.73 4.19 1.75
C MET A 213 6.87 4.75 2.89
N ILE A 214 5.55 4.63 2.77
CA ILE A 214 4.60 5.03 3.82
C ILE A 214 4.86 4.24 5.11
N GLU A 215 4.95 2.90 5.04
CA GLU A 215 5.27 2.02 6.17
C GLU A 215 6.60 2.44 6.84
N THR A 216 7.64 2.73 6.03
CA THR A 216 8.96 3.16 6.53
C THR A 216 8.88 4.48 7.29
N MET A 217 8.15 5.47 6.76
CA MET A 217 7.94 6.74 7.45
C MET A 217 7.16 6.54 8.76
N MET A 218 6.15 5.66 8.77
CA MET A 218 5.40 5.32 9.97
C MET A 218 6.29 4.72 11.06
N VAL A 219 7.14 3.74 10.71
CA VAL A 219 8.11 3.15 11.65
C VAL A 219 9.10 4.20 12.14
N LEU A 220 9.66 5.00 11.22
CA LEU A 220 10.66 6.03 11.56
C LEU A 220 10.09 7.02 12.58
N GLY A 221 8.90 7.55 12.34
CA GLY A 221 8.29 8.50 13.27
C GLY A 221 7.97 7.85 14.62
N GLN A 222 7.51 6.60 14.64
CA GLN A 222 7.33 5.87 15.89
C GLN A 222 8.65 5.66 16.65
N LEU A 223 9.75 5.37 15.96
CA LEU A 223 11.07 5.24 16.60
C LEU A 223 11.58 6.58 17.13
N LEU A 224 11.39 7.67 16.39
CA LEU A 224 11.77 9.01 16.83
C LEU A 224 10.93 9.50 18.02
N SER A 225 9.66 9.10 18.13
CA SER A 225 8.82 9.44 19.29
C SER A 225 9.28 8.73 20.56
N ILE A 226 9.82 7.51 20.44
CA ILE A 226 10.40 6.75 21.55
C ILE A 226 11.81 7.27 21.90
N HIS A 227 12.62 7.61 20.89
CA HIS A 227 14.01 8.04 21.05
C HIS A 227 14.18 9.55 20.83
N SER A 228 13.44 10.35 21.61
CA SER A 228 13.39 11.82 21.47
C SER A 228 14.73 12.55 21.61
N ASN A 229 15.75 11.89 22.15
CA ASN A 229 17.11 12.43 22.27
C ASN A 229 17.93 12.34 20.96
N THR A 230 17.41 11.69 19.92
CA THR A 230 18.12 11.53 18.64
C THR A 230 17.92 12.79 17.78
N SER A 231 18.91 13.68 17.78
CA SER A 231 18.89 14.86 16.91
C SER A 231 19.41 14.49 15.53
N LEU A 232 18.53 14.49 14.52
CA LEU A 232 18.90 14.34 13.10
C LEU A 232 19.03 15.70 12.41
N LYS A 233 19.19 16.79 13.18
CA LYS A 233 19.22 18.16 12.68
C LYS A 233 20.32 18.34 11.63
N GLY A 234 19.96 18.95 10.51
CA GLY A 234 20.89 19.20 9.40
C GLY A 234 21.08 18.01 8.45
N SER A 235 20.61 16.81 8.80
CA SER A 235 20.69 15.63 7.92
C SER A 235 19.48 15.49 7.01
N ILE A 236 19.69 14.95 5.81
CA ILE A 236 18.60 14.54 4.91
C ILE A 236 18.48 13.02 5.05
N ILE A 237 17.31 12.54 5.48
CA ILE A 237 17.04 11.13 5.65
C ILE A 237 16.76 10.50 4.29
N GLN A 238 17.63 9.59 3.84
CA GLN A 238 17.51 8.89 2.56
C GLN A 238 16.70 7.60 2.76
N LEU A 239 15.38 7.66 2.51
CA LEU A 239 14.50 6.51 2.76
C LEU A 239 14.80 5.32 1.84
N ASP A 240 15.20 5.57 0.59
CA ASP A 240 15.56 4.52 -0.36
C ASP A 240 16.69 3.62 0.20
N MET A 241 17.73 4.22 0.81
CA MET A 241 18.84 3.47 1.40
C MET A 241 18.41 2.65 2.63
N ILE A 242 17.44 3.15 3.39
CA ILE A 242 16.87 2.44 4.55
C ILE A 242 16.08 1.22 4.07
N ILE A 243 15.29 1.36 3.01
CA ILE A 243 14.49 0.27 2.44
C ILE A 243 15.39 -0.76 1.77
N ASP A 244 16.42 -0.34 1.03
CA ASP A 244 17.44 -1.23 0.47
C ASP A 244 18.08 -2.08 1.57
N LYS A 245 18.47 -1.45 2.68
CA LYS A 245 19.07 -2.17 3.80
C LYS A 245 18.07 -3.12 4.49
N ALA A 246 16.80 -2.74 4.58
CA ALA A 246 15.76 -3.62 5.11
C ALA A 246 15.57 -4.86 4.21
N ASN A 247 15.57 -4.67 2.89
CA ASN A 247 15.49 -5.76 1.92
C ASN A 247 16.74 -6.66 1.97
N GLU A 248 17.94 -6.13 2.18
CA GLU A 248 19.13 -6.95 2.44
C GLU A 248 18.97 -7.83 3.68
N LEU A 249 18.48 -7.27 4.79
CA LEU A 249 18.23 -8.01 6.03
C LEU A 249 17.17 -9.10 5.83
N PHE A 250 16.12 -8.79 5.07
CA PHE A 250 15.09 -9.76 4.69
C PHE A 250 15.70 -10.90 3.87
N LEU A 251 16.46 -10.60 2.81
CA LEU A 251 17.05 -11.63 1.96
C LEU A 251 18.02 -12.53 2.73
N ALA A 252 18.83 -11.95 3.63
CA ALA A 252 19.71 -12.73 4.50
C ALA A 252 18.91 -13.69 5.38
N ASN A 253 17.83 -13.21 6.01
CA ASN A 253 16.96 -14.06 6.82
C ASN A 253 16.27 -15.15 5.98
N GLN A 254 15.82 -14.83 4.76
CA GLN A 254 15.22 -15.81 3.85
C GLN A 254 16.21 -16.92 3.47
N MET A 255 17.50 -16.62 3.34
CA MET A 255 18.53 -17.65 3.13
C MET A 255 18.69 -18.56 4.35
N GLU A 256 18.65 -18.01 5.56
CA GLU A 256 18.81 -18.76 6.81
C GLU A 256 17.65 -19.72 7.05
N VAL A 257 16.42 -19.27 6.80
CA VAL A 257 15.21 -20.06 7.04
C VAL A 257 14.73 -20.85 5.82
N ASN A 258 15.47 -20.81 4.71
CA ASN A 258 15.08 -21.39 3.42
C ASN A 258 13.67 -20.95 2.97
N GLY A 259 13.38 -19.65 3.09
CA GLY A 259 12.08 -19.04 2.77
C GLY A 259 11.85 -18.81 1.27
N ASP A 260 10.68 -18.28 0.92
CA ASP A 260 10.22 -18.16 -0.47
C ASP A 260 11.16 -17.37 -1.37
N ALA A 261 11.83 -16.34 -0.83
CA ALA A 261 12.76 -15.54 -1.62
C ALA A 261 14.00 -16.32 -2.10
N THR A 262 14.26 -17.51 -1.55
CA THR A 262 15.33 -18.41 -2.05
C THR A 262 15.06 -18.91 -3.47
N SER A 263 13.79 -18.91 -3.89
CA SER A 263 13.40 -19.17 -5.28
C SER A 263 13.82 -18.04 -6.25
N CYS A 264 14.21 -16.86 -5.75
CA CYS A 264 14.65 -15.73 -6.56
C CYS A 264 15.88 -14.99 -5.98
N CYS A 265 15.70 -13.85 -5.31
CA CYS A 265 16.74 -12.92 -4.89
C CYS A 265 17.69 -13.48 -3.83
N ALA A 266 17.22 -14.38 -2.97
CA ALA A 266 18.00 -15.07 -1.94
C ALA A 266 18.60 -16.41 -2.43
N GLY A 267 18.41 -16.77 -3.70
CA GLY A 267 18.93 -18.01 -4.28
C GLY A 267 20.45 -18.03 -4.52
N LYS A 268 21.06 -19.22 -4.49
CA LYS A 268 22.53 -19.42 -4.59
C LYS A 268 23.13 -19.05 -5.95
N THR A 269 22.36 -19.14 -7.04
CA THR A 269 22.84 -18.84 -8.40
C THR A 269 22.36 -17.47 -8.86
N ARG A 270 23.28 -16.58 -9.25
CA ARG A 270 22.97 -15.22 -9.73
C ARG A 270 22.34 -15.20 -11.14
N ASP A 271 22.54 -16.26 -11.93
CA ASP A 271 22.30 -16.25 -13.38
C ASP A 271 20.86 -16.49 -13.86
N ASN A 272 19.89 -16.70 -12.97
CA ASN A 272 18.49 -16.90 -13.41
C ASN A 272 17.43 -16.21 -12.53
N ARG A 273 17.82 -15.13 -11.84
CA ARG A 273 16.95 -14.40 -10.90
C ARG A 273 15.97 -13.48 -11.64
N LYS A 274 14.94 -14.05 -12.26
CA LYS A 274 13.76 -13.27 -12.66
C LYS A 274 12.89 -13.04 -11.43
N CYS A 275 13.24 -12.04 -10.61
CA CYS A 275 12.30 -11.49 -9.64
C CYS A 275 11.66 -10.26 -10.29
N PRO A 276 10.32 -10.19 -10.41
CA PRO A 276 9.64 -9.02 -10.96
C PRO A 276 9.56 -7.86 -9.96
N GLY A 277 10.35 -7.89 -8.88
CA GLY A 277 10.39 -6.83 -7.89
C GLY A 277 10.85 -5.49 -8.50
N SER A 278 10.19 -4.41 -8.08
CA SER A 278 10.52 -3.03 -8.44
C SER A 278 11.59 -2.44 -7.53
N PHE A 279 12.25 -1.35 -7.96
CA PHE A 279 13.24 -0.61 -7.15
C PHE A 279 14.36 -1.45 -6.50
N LYS A 280 14.74 -2.59 -7.09
CA LYS A 280 15.70 -3.57 -6.52
C LYS A 280 15.26 -4.23 -5.20
N ILE A 281 13.99 -4.10 -4.87
CA ILE A 281 13.36 -4.75 -3.73
C ILE A 281 12.76 -6.08 -4.16
N CYS A 282 12.88 -7.11 -3.33
CA CYS A 282 12.36 -8.44 -3.65
C CYS A 282 10.82 -8.42 -3.67
N GLN A 283 10.19 -9.07 -4.66
CA GLN A 283 8.72 -9.21 -4.68
C GLN A 283 8.18 -9.87 -3.41
N PHE A 284 8.89 -10.87 -2.87
CA PHE A 284 8.49 -11.51 -1.61
C PHE A 284 8.59 -10.56 -0.42
N PHE A 285 9.43 -9.52 -0.46
CA PHE A 285 9.42 -8.48 0.57
C PHE A 285 8.13 -7.65 0.49
N PHE A 286 7.70 -7.28 -0.73
CA PHE A 286 6.41 -6.64 -0.95
C PHE A 286 5.21 -7.55 -0.66
N ASP A 287 5.39 -8.86 -0.55
CA ASP A 287 4.34 -9.81 -0.19
C ASP A 287 4.40 -10.29 1.28
N SER A 288 5.42 -9.88 2.02
CA SER A 288 5.49 -10.15 3.46
C SER A 288 4.45 -9.33 4.20
N ALA A 289 3.81 -9.96 5.21
CA ALA A 289 2.91 -9.26 6.12
C ALA A 289 3.60 -8.04 6.77
N PRO A 290 2.89 -6.97 7.12
CA PRO A 290 3.50 -5.84 7.83
C PRO A 290 4.08 -6.27 9.18
N SER A 291 3.31 -7.04 9.96
CA SER A 291 3.68 -7.48 11.30
C SER A 291 4.17 -8.94 11.34
N GLY A 292 4.76 -9.31 12.48
CA GLY A 292 5.31 -10.65 12.72
C GLY A 292 6.82 -10.72 12.58
N GLU A 293 7.40 -11.85 12.98
CA GLU A 293 8.85 -12.08 12.96
C GLU A 293 9.44 -11.97 11.55
N TYR A 294 8.70 -12.43 10.54
CA TYR A 294 9.08 -12.37 9.13
C TYR A 294 8.46 -11.18 8.38
N GLY A 295 7.80 -10.27 9.10
CA GLY A 295 7.08 -9.14 8.51
C GLY A 295 7.98 -7.98 8.09
N THR A 296 7.50 -7.14 7.16
CA THR A 296 8.27 -5.99 6.65
C THR A 296 8.68 -5.02 7.75
N MET A 297 7.80 -4.75 8.72
CA MET A 297 8.06 -3.82 9.81
C MET A 297 9.23 -4.25 10.69
N ASN A 298 9.49 -5.56 10.83
CA ASN A 298 10.66 -6.06 11.56
C ASN A 298 11.96 -5.61 10.88
N PHE A 299 12.08 -5.86 9.58
CA PHE A 299 13.27 -5.50 8.81
C PHE A 299 13.43 -3.99 8.64
N LEU A 300 12.33 -3.27 8.43
CA LEU A 300 12.32 -1.80 8.42
C LEU A 300 12.79 -1.23 9.75
N SER A 301 12.27 -1.74 10.88
CA SER A 301 12.69 -1.30 12.21
C SER A 301 14.16 -1.54 12.47
N ARG A 302 14.69 -2.72 12.10
CA ARG A 302 16.11 -3.05 12.24
C ARG A 302 17.01 -2.14 11.39
N SER A 303 16.61 -1.88 10.15
CA SER A 303 17.32 -0.96 9.25
C SER A 303 17.34 0.47 9.81
N LEU A 304 16.17 0.96 10.24
CA LEU A 304 16.02 2.28 10.84
C LEU A 304 16.80 2.44 12.13
N LEU A 305 16.78 1.46 13.03
CA LEU A 305 17.58 1.49 14.25
C LEU A 305 19.07 1.56 13.92
N SER A 306 19.55 0.76 12.97
CA SER A 306 20.95 0.85 12.52
C SER A 306 21.30 2.24 11.99
N PHE A 307 20.39 2.87 11.24
CA PHE A 307 20.56 4.23 10.74
C PHE A 307 20.60 5.27 11.87
N LEU A 308 19.68 5.18 12.83
CA LEU A 308 19.60 6.11 13.98
C LEU A 308 20.84 5.99 14.88
N TYR A 309 21.29 4.77 15.17
CA TYR A 309 22.50 4.55 15.98
C TYR A 309 23.76 5.10 15.31
N ALA A 310 23.92 4.86 14.01
CA ALA A 310 25.06 5.41 13.24
C ALA A 310 25.06 6.95 13.23
N SER A 311 23.86 7.56 13.22
CA SER A 311 23.70 9.01 13.26
C SER A 311 24.02 9.56 14.65
N SER A 312 23.66 8.87 15.74
CA SER A 312 24.01 9.27 17.10
C SER A 312 25.51 9.15 17.40
N SER A 313 26.19 8.13 16.85
CA SER A 313 27.64 7.94 17.07
C SER A 313 28.50 8.97 16.34
N ASN A 314 27.97 9.64 15.31
CA ASN A 314 28.67 10.72 14.62
C ASN A 314 28.58 12.06 15.36
N ASP A 315 27.72 12.17 16.38
CA ASP A 315 27.66 13.33 17.29
C ASP A 315 28.72 13.25 18.40
N ASP A 316 29.40 12.09 18.55
CA ASP A 316 30.56 11.93 19.43
C ASP A 316 31.84 12.38 18.72
N ASN A 317 32.09 13.69 18.73
CA ASN A 317 33.45 14.24 18.65
C ASN A 317 33.72 15.11 19.89
N PRO A 318 34.97 15.19 20.35
CA PRO A 318 35.32 14.81 21.71
C PRO A 318 35.62 16.07 22.53
N CYS A 319 34.77 16.39 23.48
CA CYS A 319 35.21 17.23 24.59
C CYS A 319 36.05 16.38 25.55
N ARG A 320 37.28 16.09 25.12
CA ARG A 320 38.42 15.84 26.00
C ARG A 320 39.19 17.15 26.05
N ILE A 321 39.27 17.78 27.22
CA ILE A 321 40.49 18.19 27.93
C ILE A 321 40.13 19.25 29.00
N THR A 322 40.64 18.95 30.21
CA THR A 322 40.84 19.76 31.44
C THR A 322 39.64 20.19 32.24
#